data_AF-A0A5K1DFC1-F1
#
_entry.id   AF-A0A5K1DFC1-F1
#
_cell.length_a   1.000
_cell.length_b   1.000
_cell.length_c   1.000
_cell.angle_alpha   90.00
_cell.angle_beta   90.00
_cell.angle_gamma   90.00
#
_symmetry.space_group_name_H-M   'P 1'
#
loop_
_entity.id
_entity.type
_entity.pdbx_description
1 polymer ?
#
loop_
_entity_poly.entity_id
_entity_poly.type
_entity_poly.pdbx_seq_one_letter_code
_entity_poly.pdbx_strand_id
1 'polypeptide(L)' 'TWYMHCHLDVHITWGLATVLLVENGVEELESLEPIPEDYPLCVD' A
#
# COMPACT_ATOMS: atom_id res chain seq x y z
N THR A 1 -1.83 -2.19 1.00
CA THR A 1 -2.52 -0.95 0.57
C THR A 1 -2.34 -0.77 -0.92
N TRP A 2 -3.13 0.08 -1.56
CA TRP A 2 -3.00 0.41 -2.99
C TRP A 2 -2.57 1.85 -3.17
N TYR A 3 -1.50 2.08 -3.93
CA TYR A 3 -1.00 3.42 -4.20
C TYR A 3 -1.65 3.99 -5.45
N MET A 4 -2.41 5.08 -5.31
CA MET A 4 -3.04 5.78 -6.43
C MET A 4 -2.39 7.15 -6.56
N HIS A 5 -1.87 7.48 -7.73
CA HIS A 5 -1.20 8.77 -7.94
C HIS A 5 -1.30 9.23 -9.39
N CYS A 6 -0.98 10.50 -9.62
CA CYS A 6 -0.72 11.02 -10.96
C CYS A 6 0.53 10.35 -11.53
N HIS A 7 0.47 9.82 -12.76
CA HIS A 7 1.58 9.08 -13.37
C HIS A 7 2.73 9.96 -13.89
N LEU A 8 2.70 11.26 -13.57
CA LEU A 8 3.83 12.16 -13.78
C LEU A 8 4.62 12.28 -12.48
N ASP A 9 5.85 11.78 -12.48
CA ASP A 9 6.65 11.59 -11.25
C ASP A 9 6.82 12.86 -10.42
N VAL A 10 6.98 14.01 -11.07
CA VAL A 10 7.12 15.29 -10.37
C VAL A 10 5.87 15.62 -9.54
N HIS A 11 4.67 15.26 -10.03
CA HIS A 11 3.41 15.47 -9.30
C HIS A 11 3.24 14.52 -8.11
N ILE A 12 3.85 13.33 -8.14
CA ILE A 12 3.82 12.39 -7.02
C ILE A 12 4.44 13.04 -5.78
N THR A 13 5.65 13.60 -5.93
CA THR A 13 6.38 14.27 -4.83
C THR A 13 5.74 15.57 -4.36
N TRP A 14 4.95 16.22 -5.21
CA TRP A 14 4.17 17.40 -4.84
C TRP A 14 2.87 17.06 -4.09
N GLY A 15 2.53 15.77 -3.99
CA GLY A 15 1.40 15.29 -3.19
C GLY A 15 0.15 14.94 -3.99
N LEU A 16 0.21 14.82 -5.32
CA LEU A 16 -0.88 14.22 -6.12
C LEU A 16 -0.81 12.69 -6.05
N ALA A 17 -0.86 12.19 -4.82
CA ALA A 17 -0.83 10.79 -4.49
C ALA A 17 -1.74 10.55 -3.29
N THR A 18 -2.35 9.37 -3.26
CA THR A 18 -3.17 8.89 -2.16
C THR A 18 -2.98 7.38 -2.02
N VAL A 19 -3.40 6.85 -0.88
CA VAL A 19 -3.34 5.43 -0.58
C VAL A 19 -4.74 4.95 -0.26
N LEU A 20 -5.17 3.89 -0.93
CA LEU A 20 -6.40 3.18 -0.57
C LEU A 20 -6.04 2.02 0.37
N LEU A 21 -6.59 2.07 1.59
CA LEU A 21 -6.62 0.92 2.47
C LEU A 21 -7.90 0.13 2.17
N VAL A 22 -7.73 -1.10 1.71
CA VAL A 22 -8.83 -2.05 1.53
C VAL A 22 -8.74 -3.03 2.69
N GLU A 23 -9.80 -3.08 3.51
CA GLU A 23 -9.90 -3.99 4.64
C GLU A 23 -10.10 -5.43 4.16
N ASN A 24 -9.73 -6.40 5.01
CA ASN A 24 -9.95 -7.82 4.71
C ASN A 24 -11.46 -8.11 4.62
N GLY A 25 -11.82 -9.00 3.71
CA GLY A 25 -13.17 -9.56 3.63
C GLY A 25 -13.45 -10.62 4.68
N VAL A 26 -14.55 -11.35 4.50
CA VAL A 26 -15.00 -12.37 5.45
C VAL A 26 -14.32 -13.72 5.17
N GLU A 27 -14.12 -14.04 3.89
CA GLU A 27 -13.55 -15.31 3.47
C GLU A 27 -12.01 -15.27 3.48
N GLU A 28 -11.38 -16.44 3.63
CA GLU A 28 -9.92 -16.58 3.66
C GLU A 28 -9.24 -15.97 2.43
N LEU A 29 -9.84 -16.17 1.24
CA LEU A 29 -9.33 -15.67 -0.03
C LEU A 29 -9.56 -14.16 -0.24
N GLU A 30 -10.25 -13.49 0.68
CA GLU A 30 -10.47 -12.04 0.69
C GLU A 30 -9.57 -11.31 1.70
N SER A 31 -8.64 -12.04 2.32
CA SER A 31 -7.67 -11.51 3.27
C SER A 31 -6.27 -11.43 2.67
N LEU A 32 -5.49 -10.45 3.12
CA LEU A 32 -4.07 -10.39 2.80
C LEU A 32 -3.28 -11.49 3.51
N GLU A 33 -2.26 -12.00 2.84
CA GLU A 33 -1.27 -12.90 3.44
C GLU A 33 -0.46 -12.19 4.54
N PRO A 34 0.06 -12.93 5.53
CA PRO A 34 0.94 -12.35 6.54
C PRO A 34 2.23 -11.79 5.93
N ILE A 35 2.82 -10.82 6.62
CA ILE A 35 4.10 -10.24 6.21
C ILE A 35 5.22 -11.31 6.21
N PRO A 36 6.09 -11.37 5.17
CA PRO A 36 7.27 -12.23 5.19
C PRO A 36 8.23 -11.88 6.33
N GLU A 37 8.94 -12.88 6.86
CA GLU A 37 9.88 -12.68 7.99
C GLU A 37 11.08 -11.78 7.64
N ASP A 38 11.48 -11.75 6.37
CA ASP A 38 12.60 -10.97 5.85
C ASP A 38 12.19 -9.59 5.31
N TYR A 39 10.95 -9.16 5.56
CA TYR A 39 10.46 -7.88 5.08
C TYR A 39 11.20 -6.71 5.78
N PRO A 40 11.72 -5.70 5.02
CA PRO A 40 12.43 -4.58 5.60
C PRO A 40 11.60 -3.81 6.62
N LEU A 41 12.17 -3.55 7.79
CA LEU A 41 11.54 -2.72 8.82
C LEU A 41 11.79 -1.24 8.55
N CYS A 42 10.80 -0.40 8.87
CA CYS A 42 11.02 1.03 8.97
C CYS A 42 12.04 1.29 10.10
N VAL A 43 13.13 1.96 9.78
CA VAL A 43 14.03 2.53 10.78
C VAL A 43 13.47 3.87 11.23
N ASP A 44 13.59 4.17 12.51
CA ASP A 44 13.22 5.48 13.07
C ASP A 44 14.01 6.64 12.41
#